data_AF-A0A5S6QBT5-F1
#
_entry.id   AF-A0A5S6QBT5-F1
#
_cell.length_a   1.000
_cell.length_b   1.000
_cell.length_c   1.000
_cell.angle_alpha   90.00
_cell.angle_beta   90.00
_cell.angle_gamma   90.00
#
_symmetry.space_group_name_H-M   'P 1'
#
loop_
_entity.id
_entity.type
_entity.pdbx_description
1 polymer ?
#
loop_
_entity_poly.entity_id
_entity_poly.type
_entity_poly.pdbx_seq_one_letter_code
_entity_poly.pdbx_strand_id
1 'polypeptide(L)'
;MVLAKGLNFVPTPKEPPVLDIIASVEHSLRSMEPTAAAHIKGAINNTLSSHRRKVTPNMTGLERRTLSELRRNDNIIITKSDKGNVVVLMDRSTYDQKISTLLSNNIYKPIRFDPTDTIRRTLSTLLNNFAMETGDSELCNIRQHIYYTNNTKCPELYGLPKIHKEGAPLRPVVSSINSVTSKLCSYLNTILRPLTGNRSSFVKNSKDFCNDIRQVSVATTDIMVSYDVKDLFTSIPMKHTLSVLEGLLVADATLTKRTRLNPFHITKLVSFCMREGNYFRCQERFFSKTNGAPMGSPLSPILAEIFMEHFEKKHSTPHLPQLPQGFSNGM
;
A
#
# COMPACT_ATOMS: atom_id res chain seq x y z
N MET A 1 13.16 -15.28 24.66
CA MET A 1 13.86 -14.30 23.80
C MET A 1 12.88 -13.20 23.41
N VAL A 2 13.20 -11.93 23.65
CA VAL A 2 12.26 -10.80 23.46
C VAL A 2 11.65 -10.71 22.04
N LEU A 3 12.41 -11.10 21.02
CA LEU A 3 11.94 -11.12 19.62
C LEU A 3 10.87 -12.18 19.34
N ALA A 4 10.80 -13.25 20.15
CA ALA A 4 9.79 -14.29 20.02
C ALA A 4 8.39 -13.83 20.44
N LYS A 5 8.29 -12.69 21.14
CA LYS A 5 6.99 -12.05 21.47
C LYS A 5 6.28 -11.51 20.21
N GLY A 6 6.98 -11.42 19.07
CA GLY A 6 6.43 -11.03 17.78
C GLY A 6 6.20 -9.53 17.62
N LEU A 7 5.82 -9.11 16.41
CA LEU A 7 5.65 -7.69 16.06
C LEU A 7 4.41 -7.03 16.68
N ASN A 8 3.45 -7.83 17.16
CA ASN A 8 2.24 -7.33 17.82
C ASN A 8 2.47 -7.03 19.31
N PHE A 9 3.64 -7.39 19.85
CA PHE A 9 3.97 -7.09 21.23
C PHE A 9 4.33 -5.61 21.37
N VAL A 10 3.53 -4.88 22.15
CA VAL A 10 3.75 -3.45 22.43
C VAL A 10 4.42 -3.30 23.80
N PRO A 11 5.67 -2.81 23.87
CA PRO A 11 6.32 -2.53 25.14
C PRO A 11 5.53 -1.50 25.96
N THR A 12 5.36 -1.74 27.25
CA THR A 12 4.70 -0.76 28.12
C THR A 12 5.49 0.55 28.11
N PRO A 13 4.88 1.69 27.71
CA PRO A 13 5.57 2.97 27.67
C PRO A 13 5.90 3.44 29.09
N LYS A 14 6.98 4.21 29.24
CA LYS A 14 7.40 4.76 30.55
C LYS A 14 6.37 5.75 31.09
N GLU A 15 5.79 6.54 30.18
CA GLU A 15 4.78 7.55 30.46
C GLU A 15 3.66 7.44 29.42
N PRO A 16 2.41 7.76 29.77
CA PRO A 16 1.34 7.81 28.79
C PRO A 16 1.64 8.89 27.74
N PRO A 17 1.32 8.66 26.45
CA PRO A 17 1.49 9.66 25.40
C PRO A 17 0.39 10.73 25.50
N VAL A 18 0.46 11.56 26.53
CA VAL A 18 -0.58 12.54 26.88
C VAL A 18 -0.86 13.49 25.71
N LEU A 19 0.19 13.98 25.06
CA LEU A 19 0.07 14.89 23.92
C LEU A 19 -0.62 14.24 22.73
N ASP A 20 -0.32 12.97 22.42
CA ASP A 20 -0.96 12.26 21.31
C ASP A 20 -2.44 12.01 21.60
N ILE A 21 -2.78 11.67 22.85
CA ILE A 21 -4.16 11.51 23.30
C ILE A 21 -4.91 12.83 23.15
N ILE A 22 -4.34 13.94 23.63
CA ILE A 22 -4.96 15.27 23.53
C ILE A 22 -5.13 15.66 22.05
N ALA A 23 -4.07 15.55 21.24
CA ALA A 23 -4.11 15.93 19.83
C ALA A 23 -5.14 15.10 19.04
N SER A 24 -5.22 13.79 19.29
CA SER A 24 -6.21 12.92 18.67
C SER A 24 -7.64 13.31 19.07
N VAL A 25 -7.87 13.57 20.36
CA VAL A 25 -9.16 13.98 20.89
C VAL A 25 -9.57 15.33 20.30
N GLU A 26 -8.68 16.32 20.31
CA GLU A 26 -8.96 17.64 19.72
C GLU A 26 -9.27 17.56 18.24
N HIS A 27 -8.56 16.71 17.49
CA HIS A 27 -8.84 16.48 16.09
C HIS A 27 -10.24 15.88 15.89
N SER A 28 -10.62 14.88 16.68
CA SER A 28 -11.94 14.24 16.61
C SER A 28 -13.09 15.17 17.03
N LEU A 29 -12.83 16.12 17.93
CA LEU A 29 -13.84 17.06 18.42
C LEU A 29 -14.06 18.28 17.50
N ARG A 30 -13.29 18.44 16.41
CA ARG A 30 -13.40 19.60 15.51
C ARG A 30 -14.79 19.81 14.88
N SER A 31 -15.53 18.73 14.67
CA SER A 31 -16.86 18.75 14.04
C SER A 31 -18.01 18.62 15.04
N MET A 32 -17.73 18.64 16.35
CA MET A 32 -18.74 18.52 17.40
C MET A 32 -19.21 19.88 17.92
N GLU A 33 -20.37 19.88 18.56
CA GLU A 33 -20.95 21.06 19.20
C GLU A 33 -20.03 21.53 20.38
N PRO A 34 -19.79 22.86 20.52
CA PRO A 34 -18.79 23.38 21.45
C PRO A 34 -18.98 22.98 22.91
N THR A 35 -20.22 22.91 23.40
CA THR A 35 -20.48 22.58 24.82
C THR A 35 -20.21 21.11 25.10
N ALA A 36 -20.63 20.20 24.21
CA ALA A 36 -20.31 18.78 24.29
C ALA A 36 -18.80 18.52 24.19
N ALA A 37 -18.11 19.22 23.29
CA ALA A 37 -16.66 19.13 23.14
C ALA A 37 -15.92 19.59 24.41
N ALA A 38 -16.36 20.69 25.04
CA ALA A 38 -15.79 21.18 26.29
C ALA A 38 -15.97 20.17 27.45
N HIS A 39 -17.13 19.53 27.54
CA HIS A 39 -17.39 18.50 28.55
C HIS A 39 -16.46 17.29 28.39
N ILE A 40 -16.30 16.79 27.15
CA ILE A 40 -15.40 15.67 26.85
C ILE A 40 -13.94 16.04 27.17
N LYS A 41 -13.49 17.25 26.80
CA LYS A 41 -12.15 17.75 27.15
C LYS A 41 -11.95 17.80 28.66
N GLY A 42 -12.93 18.30 29.42
CA GLY A 42 -12.88 18.35 30.88
C GLY A 42 -12.76 16.97 31.51
N ALA A 43 -13.57 16.00 31.07
CA ALA A 43 -13.52 14.63 31.55
C ALA A 43 -12.16 13.95 31.29
N ILE A 44 -11.59 14.16 30.09
CA ILE A 44 -10.29 13.60 29.73
C ILE A 44 -9.17 14.26 30.53
N ASN A 45 -9.18 15.60 30.68
CA ASN A 45 -8.17 16.31 31.46
C ASN A 45 -8.19 15.88 32.94
N ASN A 46 -9.38 15.72 33.52
CA ASN A 46 -9.54 15.21 34.88
C ASN A 46 -9.01 13.78 35.01
N THR A 47 -9.26 12.92 34.03
CA THR A 47 -8.78 11.52 34.01
C THR A 47 -7.26 11.43 33.88
N LEU A 48 -6.66 12.29 33.04
CA LEU A 48 -5.22 12.37 32.84
C LEU A 48 -4.49 12.96 34.06
N SER A 49 -5.08 13.96 34.71
CA SER A 49 -4.50 14.66 35.86
C SER A 49 -4.64 13.89 37.18
N SER A 50 -5.71 13.11 37.36
CA SER A 50 -6.00 12.39 38.61
C SER A 50 -5.21 11.08 38.78
N HIS A 51 -4.72 10.48 37.69
CA HIS A 51 -4.08 9.17 37.74
C HIS A 51 -2.56 9.26 37.92
N ARG A 52 -2.06 9.14 39.17
CA ARG A 52 -0.66 8.73 39.42
C ARG A 52 -0.50 7.24 39.08
N ARG A 53 -0.18 6.94 37.82
CA ARG A 53 -0.10 5.55 37.33
C ARG A 53 1.21 4.89 37.73
N LYS A 54 1.15 3.92 38.66
CA LYS A 54 2.20 2.91 38.78
C LYS A 54 2.06 1.94 37.61
N VAL A 55 2.88 2.14 36.59
CA VAL A 55 2.86 1.31 35.38
C VAL A 55 3.68 0.04 35.62
N THR A 56 3.06 -1.13 35.49
CA THR A 56 3.76 -2.42 35.53
C THR A 56 4.43 -2.68 34.17
N PRO A 57 5.78 -2.81 34.10
CA PRO A 57 6.45 -3.13 32.86
C PRO A 57 6.11 -4.54 32.37
N ASN A 58 5.75 -4.70 31.10
CA ASN A 58 5.57 -6.01 30.46
C ASN A 58 6.88 -6.61 29.87
N MET A 59 8.02 -5.99 30.17
CA MET A 59 9.35 -6.45 29.77
C MET A 59 10.33 -6.38 30.93
N THR A 60 11.23 -7.36 31.00
CA THR A 60 12.29 -7.38 32.00
C THR A 60 13.41 -6.38 31.65
N GLY A 61 14.24 -6.04 32.64
CA GLY A 61 15.42 -5.21 32.42
C GLY A 61 16.42 -5.84 31.45
N LEU A 62 16.54 -7.18 31.47
CA LEU A 62 17.38 -7.92 30.54
C LEU A 62 16.85 -7.80 29.10
N GLU A 63 15.54 -8.03 28.89
CA GLU A 63 14.94 -7.89 27.55
C GLU A 63 15.12 -6.49 26.97
N ARG A 64 14.99 -5.44 27.80
CA ARG A 64 15.25 -4.05 27.39
C ARG A 64 16.70 -3.83 26.99
N ARG A 65 17.66 -4.35 27.76
CA ARG A 65 19.10 -4.25 27.45
C ARG A 65 19.41 -4.98 26.14
N THR A 66 18.93 -6.21 25.98
CA THR A 66 19.12 -6.98 24.75
C THR A 66 18.55 -6.26 23.52
N LEU A 67 17.35 -5.66 23.60
CA LEU A 67 16.83 -4.85 22.49
C LEU A 67 17.72 -3.63 22.18
N SER A 68 18.26 -2.97 23.21
CA SER A 68 19.17 -1.84 23.02
C SER A 68 20.50 -2.28 22.41
N GLU A 69 21.03 -3.45 22.78
CA GLU A 69 22.26 -4.02 22.22
C GLU A 69 22.06 -4.41 20.76
N LEU A 70 20.96 -5.12 20.46
CA LEU A 70 20.59 -5.48 19.09
C LEU A 70 20.42 -4.25 18.20
N ARG A 71 19.79 -3.18 18.73
CA ARG A 71 19.62 -1.92 17.99
C ARG A 71 20.95 -1.19 17.71
N ARG A 72 21.96 -1.36 18.58
CA ARG A 72 23.29 -0.74 18.42
C ARG A 72 24.23 -1.54 17.53
N ASN A 73 23.88 -2.78 17.21
CA ASN A 73 24.72 -3.63 16.38
C ASN A 73 24.48 -3.31 14.90
N ASP A 74 25.42 -2.59 14.30
CA ASP A 74 25.34 -2.21 12.89
C ASP A 74 25.61 -3.39 11.93
N ASN A 75 26.14 -4.52 12.41
CA ASN A 75 26.41 -5.69 11.58
C ASN A 75 25.16 -6.53 11.28
N ILE A 76 24.03 -6.24 11.92
CA ILE A 76 22.78 -6.97 11.72
C ILE A 76 21.67 -6.07 11.15
N ILE A 77 20.78 -6.69 10.38
CA ILE A 77 19.51 -6.13 9.95
C ILE A 77 18.40 -6.84 10.73
N ILE A 78 17.56 -6.03 11.38
CA ILE A 78 16.33 -6.48 12.02
C ILE A 78 15.17 -6.08 11.13
N THR A 79 14.45 -7.05 10.58
CA THR A 79 13.32 -6.81 9.67
C THR A 79 12.18 -7.79 9.93
N LYS A 80 11.05 -7.62 9.25
CA LYS A 80 9.94 -8.57 9.27
C LYS A 80 10.07 -9.58 8.13
N SER A 81 9.58 -10.79 8.35
CA SER A 81 9.40 -11.78 7.29
C SER A 81 8.33 -11.35 6.28
N ASP A 82 8.43 -11.84 5.04
CA ASP A 82 7.37 -11.69 4.03
C ASP A 82 6.03 -12.31 4.46
N LYS A 83 6.07 -13.43 5.21
CA LYS A 83 4.90 -14.17 5.70
C LYS A 83 5.11 -14.65 7.13
N GLY A 84 4.04 -14.67 7.93
CA GLY A 84 4.02 -15.31 9.26
C GLY A 84 4.19 -14.39 10.47
N ASN A 85 4.22 -13.06 10.29
CA ASN A 85 4.39 -12.08 11.37
C ASN A 85 5.64 -12.32 12.25
N VAL A 86 6.74 -12.78 11.63
CA VAL A 86 7.99 -13.16 12.32
C VAL A 86 9.03 -12.05 12.18
N VAL A 87 9.83 -11.85 13.23
CA VAL A 87 11.03 -11.00 13.19
C VAL A 87 12.21 -11.81 12.66
N VAL A 88 12.93 -11.26 11.68
CA VAL A 88 14.11 -11.87 11.07
C VAL A 88 15.34 -11.06 11.44
N LEU A 89 16.36 -11.75 11.95
CA LEU A 89 17.72 -11.25 12.09
C LEU A 89 18.54 -11.79 10.92
N MET A 90 19.25 -10.90 10.23
CA MET A 90 20.11 -11.26 9.09
C MET A 90 21.39 -10.45 9.17
N ASP A 91 22.52 -11.03 8.78
CA ASP A 91 23.77 -10.27 8.63
C ASP A 91 23.58 -9.16 7.60
N ARG A 92 24.07 -7.96 7.93
CA ARG A 92 23.94 -6.78 7.08
C ARG A 92 24.60 -7.01 5.73
N SER A 93 25.78 -7.61 5.70
CA SER A 93 26.51 -7.94 4.46
C SER A 93 25.69 -8.84 3.53
N THR A 94 25.07 -9.90 4.08
CA THR A 94 24.19 -10.80 3.31
C THR A 94 22.95 -10.08 2.79
N TYR A 95 22.31 -9.25 3.62
CA TYR A 95 21.15 -8.47 3.20
C TYR A 95 21.53 -7.50 2.07
N ASP A 96 22.65 -6.79 2.22
CA ASP A 96 23.12 -5.79 1.26
C ASP A 96 23.52 -6.42 -0.08
N GLN A 97 24.14 -7.60 -0.05
CA GLN A 97 24.40 -8.40 -1.25
C GLN A 97 23.10 -8.80 -1.95
N LYS A 98 22.10 -9.32 -1.21
CA LYS A 98 20.80 -9.70 -1.78
C LYS A 98 20.07 -8.50 -2.41
N ILE A 99 20.12 -7.33 -1.78
CA ILE A 99 19.57 -6.09 -2.33
C ILE A 99 20.32 -5.70 -3.62
N SER A 100 21.66 -5.76 -3.61
CA SER A 100 22.48 -5.44 -4.78
C SER A 100 22.17 -6.37 -5.96
N THR A 101 22.03 -7.68 -5.72
CA THR A 101 21.62 -8.66 -6.74
C THR A 101 20.19 -8.43 -7.24
N LEU A 102 19.29 -7.94 -6.39
CA LEU A 102 17.93 -7.59 -6.79
C LEU A 102 17.92 -6.36 -7.71
N LEU A 103 18.72 -5.35 -7.39
CA LEU A 103 18.80 -4.08 -8.12
C LEU A 103 19.64 -4.16 -9.41
N SER A 104 20.43 -5.22 -9.60
CA SER A 104 21.17 -5.44 -10.85
C SER A 104 20.27 -5.90 -12.01
N ASN A 105 19.01 -6.24 -11.74
CA ASN A 105 18.02 -6.57 -12.75
C ASN A 105 17.70 -5.33 -13.62
N ASN A 106 17.58 -5.53 -14.94
CA ASN A 106 17.26 -4.50 -15.95
C ASN A 106 15.94 -3.74 -15.72
N ILE A 107 15.10 -4.21 -14.80
CA ILE A 107 13.85 -3.55 -14.39
C ILE A 107 14.14 -2.24 -13.63
N TYR A 108 15.27 -2.17 -12.91
CA TYR A 108 15.68 -1.02 -12.11
C TYR A 108 16.73 -0.21 -12.84
N LYS A 109 16.50 1.10 -12.98
CA LYS A 109 17.44 2.02 -13.63
C LYS A 109 18.05 2.94 -12.59
N PRO A 110 19.38 2.95 -12.41
CA PRO A 110 20.02 3.89 -11.52
C PRO A 110 19.84 5.32 -12.04
N ILE A 111 19.54 6.25 -11.13
CA ILE A 111 19.46 7.68 -11.41
C ILE A 111 20.46 8.44 -10.53
N ARG A 112 20.98 9.56 -11.04
CA ARG A 112 22.12 10.27 -10.40
C ARG A 112 21.73 11.05 -9.14
N PHE A 113 20.50 11.56 -9.08
CA PHE A 113 20.05 12.48 -8.05
C PHE A 113 18.64 12.12 -7.59
N ASP A 114 18.25 12.58 -6.40
CA ASP A 114 16.88 12.45 -5.91
C ASP A 114 15.92 13.28 -6.78
N PRO A 115 14.98 12.65 -7.51
CA PRO A 115 14.07 13.37 -8.39
C PRO A 115 12.86 13.94 -7.63
N THR A 116 12.77 13.77 -6.30
CA THR A 116 11.58 14.10 -5.50
C THR A 116 11.06 15.52 -5.75
N ASP A 117 11.92 16.54 -5.69
CA ASP A 117 11.48 17.92 -5.90
C ASP A 117 11.04 18.18 -7.35
N THR A 118 11.75 17.60 -8.32
CA THR A 118 11.39 17.69 -9.74
C THR A 118 10.01 17.08 -9.99
N ILE A 119 9.78 15.85 -9.52
CA ILE A 119 8.49 15.16 -9.66
C ILE A 119 7.38 15.91 -8.94
N ARG A 120 7.65 16.47 -7.75
CA ARG A 120 6.71 17.29 -6.99
C ARG A 120 6.27 18.54 -7.76
N ARG A 121 7.22 19.26 -8.37
CA ARG A 121 6.89 20.43 -9.21
C ARG A 121 6.08 20.05 -10.44
N THR A 122 6.52 19.02 -11.18
CA THR A 122 5.79 18.55 -12.37
C THR A 122 4.38 18.09 -12.02
N LEU A 123 4.22 17.35 -10.91
CA LEU A 123 2.91 16.95 -10.43
C LEU A 123 2.06 18.15 -10.03
N SER A 124 2.64 19.13 -9.33
CA SER A 124 1.93 20.33 -8.90
C SER A 124 1.37 21.12 -10.08
N THR A 125 2.15 21.24 -11.17
CA THR A 125 1.69 21.85 -12.43
C THR A 125 0.57 21.04 -13.08
N LEU A 126 0.72 19.71 -13.17
CA LEU A 126 -0.30 18.84 -13.75
C LEU A 126 -1.63 18.92 -12.98
N LEU A 127 -1.57 18.85 -11.66
CA LEU A 127 -2.73 18.98 -10.78
C LEU A 127 -3.38 20.35 -10.92
N ASN A 128 -2.58 21.43 -11.04
CA ASN A 128 -3.11 22.77 -11.24
C ASN A 128 -3.90 22.88 -12.54
N ASN A 129 -3.35 22.39 -13.65
CA ASN A 129 -4.00 22.45 -14.96
C ASN A 129 -5.34 21.69 -14.94
N PHE A 130 -5.34 20.45 -14.46
CA PHE A 130 -6.57 19.66 -14.39
C PHE A 130 -7.58 20.21 -13.38
N ALA A 131 -7.13 20.79 -12.27
CA ALA A 131 -8.03 21.46 -11.34
C ALA A 131 -8.71 22.69 -11.97
N MET A 132 -7.99 23.48 -12.78
CA MET A 132 -8.57 24.61 -13.50
C MET A 132 -9.57 24.17 -14.56
N GLU A 133 -9.26 23.09 -15.29
CA GLU A 133 -10.14 22.56 -16.34
C GLU A 133 -11.42 21.91 -15.79
N THR A 134 -11.35 21.24 -14.64
CA THR A 134 -12.45 20.41 -14.12
C THR A 134 -13.16 21.00 -12.89
N GLY A 135 -12.53 21.95 -12.21
CA GLY A 135 -12.98 22.43 -10.92
C GLY A 135 -12.94 21.37 -9.81
N ASP A 136 -12.13 20.31 -9.94
CA ASP A 136 -12.00 19.25 -8.93
C ASP A 136 -11.26 19.77 -7.69
N SER A 137 -11.95 19.84 -6.55
CA SER A 137 -11.40 20.37 -5.29
C SER A 137 -10.35 19.45 -4.66
N GLU A 138 -10.44 18.13 -4.90
CA GLU A 138 -9.47 17.18 -4.35
C GLU A 138 -8.11 17.34 -5.01
N LEU A 139 -8.05 17.65 -6.30
CA LEU A 139 -6.78 17.99 -6.96
C LEU A 139 -6.13 19.24 -6.33
N CYS A 140 -6.91 20.26 -5.96
CA CYS A 140 -6.42 21.43 -5.23
C CYS A 140 -5.89 21.06 -3.83
N ASN A 141 -6.62 20.24 -3.09
CA ASN A 141 -6.23 19.75 -1.76
C ASN A 141 -4.91 18.96 -1.81
N ILE A 142 -4.77 18.07 -2.80
CA ILE A 142 -3.54 17.30 -3.02
C ILE A 142 -2.38 18.23 -3.39
N ARG A 143 -2.60 19.19 -4.30
CA ARG A 143 -1.59 20.18 -4.71
C ARG A 143 -1.09 21.00 -3.52
N GLN A 144 -2.00 21.50 -2.68
CA GLN A 144 -1.65 22.27 -1.48
C GLN A 144 -0.84 21.42 -0.49
N HIS A 145 -1.17 20.14 -0.35
CA HIS A 145 -0.41 19.25 0.52
C HIS A 145 1.04 19.07 0.05
N ILE A 146 1.27 18.85 -1.24
CA ILE A 146 2.61 18.64 -1.81
C ILE A 146 3.38 19.95 -2.07
N TYR A 147 2.75 21.11 -1.82
CA TYR A 147 3.41 22.40 -1.95
C TYR A 147 4.60 22.53 -1.00
N TYR A 148 4.43 22.09 0.26
CA TYR A 148 5.48 22.09 1.27
C TYR A 148 6.36 20.85 1.13
N THR A 149 7.66 21.03 0.94
CA THR A 149 8.64 19.94 0.77
C THR A 149 8.68 19.00 1.97
N ASN A 150 8.50 19.52 3.19
CA ASN A 150 8.46 18.74 4.43
C ASN A 150 7.32 17.71 4.49
N ASN A 151 6.30 17.85 3.64
CA ASN A 151 5.20 16.90 3.55
C ASN A 151 5.52 15.70 2.66
N THR A 152 6.62 15.76 1.90
CA THR A 152 6.98 14.74 0.92
C THR A 152 8.34 14.11 1.22
N LYS A 153 8.40 12.79 1.09
CA LYS A 153 9.60 11.97 1.29
C LYS A 153 9.92 11.19 0.01
N CYS A 154 11.20 11.03 -0.29
CA CYS A 154 11.66 10.08 -1.30
C CYS A 154 11.24 8.65 -0.89
N PRO A 155 10.52 7.89 -1.73
CA PRO A 155 10.16 6.51 -1.43
C PRO A 155 11.40 5.66 -1.16
N GLU A 156 11.29 4.65 -0.30
CA GLU A 156 12.43 3.81 0.07
C GLU A 156 12.16 2.33 -0.22
N LEU A 157 13.09 1.68 -0.92
CA LEU A 157 13.02 0.24 -1.15
C LEU A 157 13.67 -0.52 0.00
N TYR A 158 12.96 -1.52 0.51
CA TYR A 158 13.45 -2.49 1.46
C TYR A 158 13.02 -3.91 1.05
N GLY A 159 13.74 -4.91 1.53
CA GLY A 159 13.52 -6.32 1.25
C GLY A 159 12.91 -7.04 2.44
N LEU A 160 11.85 -7.83 2.20
CA LEU A 160 11.27 -8.73 3.18
C LEU A 160 11.75 -10.17 2.93
N PRO A 161 12.47 -10.81 3.87
CA PRO A 161 12.93 -12.19 3.69
C PRO A 161 11.77 -13.18 3.56
N LYS A 162 11.77 -13.95 2.46
CA LYS A 162 10.86 -15.08 2.24
C LYS A 162 11.42 -16.33 2.91
N ILE A 163 11.36 -16.38 4.24
CA ILE A 163 11.94 -17.45 5.07
C ILE A 163 11.37 -18.86 4.79
N HIS A 164 10.23 -18.94 4.11
CA HIS A 164 9.60 -20.19 3.67
C HIS A 164 10.14 -20.71 2.33
N LYS A 165 11.15 -20.05 1.75
CA LYS A 165 11.82 -20.44 0.51
C LYS A 165 13.30 -20.67 0.78
N GLU A 166 13.88 -21.64 0.09
CA GLU A 166 15.31 -21.93 0.16
C GLU A 166 16.15 -20.69 -0.15
N GLY A 167 17.23 -20.50 0.61
CA GLY A 167 18.09 -19.32 0.52
C GLY A 167 17.45 -18.01 0.99
N ALA A 168 16.20 -18.03 1.48
CA ALA A 168 15.46 -16.86 1.99
C ALA A 168 15.59 -15.59 1.11
N PRO A 169 15.16 -15.64 -0.17
CA PRO A 169 15.22 -14.50 -1.07
C PRO A 169 14.38 -13.32 -0.56
N LEU A 170 14.73 -12.10 -0.96
CA LEU A 170 14.02 -10.89 -0.53
C LEU A 170 12.82 -10.61 -1.45
N ARG A 171 11.67 -10.22 -0.87
CA ARG A 171 10.59 -9.53 -1.60
C ARG A 171 10.85 -8.02 -1.55
N PRO A 172 11.03 -7.34 -2.68
CA PRO A 172 11.19 -5.89 -2.68
C PRO A 172 9.85 -5.21 -2.39
N VAL A 173 9.87 -4.21 -1.51
CA VAL A 173 8.74 -3.32 -1.23
C VAL A 173 9.24 -1.89 -1.23
N VAL A 174 8.53 -1.01 -1.93
CA VAL A 174 8.78 0.44 -1.91
C VAL A 174 7.82 1.07 -0.92
N SER A 175 8.35 1.67 0.15
CA SER A 175 7.56 2.49 1.06
C SER A 175 7.17 3.79 0.37
N SER A 176 5.92 3.89 -0.06
CA SER A 176 5.35 5.10 -0.65
C SER A 176 4.71 6.03 0.40
N ILE A 177 4.90 5.78 1.70
CA ILE A 177 4.35 6.62 2.78
C ILE A 177 4.89 8.04 2.65
N ASN A 178 3.99 9.02 2.62
CA ASN A 178 4.28 10.44 2.42
C ASN A 178 5.11 10.72 1.15
N SER A 179 5.06 9.84 0.15
CA SER A 179 5.64 10.15 -1.15
C SER A 179 4.84 11.22 -1.88
N VAL A 180 5.46 11.88 -2.85
CA VAL A 180 4.84 12.91 -3.71
C VAL A 180 3.51 12.45 -4.30
N THR A 181 3.41 11.18 -4.71
CA THR A 181 2.22 10.63 -5.37
C THR A 181 1.26 9.91 -4.40
N SER A 182 1.59 9.77 -3.11
CA SER A 182 0.82 8.95 -2.16
C SER A 182 -0.65 9.35 -2.06
N LYS A 183 -0.93 10.63 -1.81
CA LYS A 183 -2.31 11.14 -1.72
C LYS A 183 -3.06 11.04 -3.04
N LEU A 184 -2.40 11.33 -4.16
CA LEU A 184 -3.00 11.19 -5.48
C LEU A 184 -3.35 9.72 -5.76
N CYS A 185 -2.46 8.78 -5.45
CA CYS A 185 -2.74 7.35 -5.60
C CYS A 185 -3.95 6.93 -4.77
N SER A 186 -4.08 7.40 -3.53
CA SER A 186 -5.25 7.12 -2.70
C SER A 186 -6.54 7.68 -3.28
N TYR A 187 -6.53 8.92 -3.78
CA TYR A 187 -7.69 9.55 -4.44
C TYR A 187 -8.08 8.80 -5.71
N LEU A 188 -7.13 8.49 -6.58
CA LEU A 188 -7.41 7.71 -7.80
C LEU A 188 -7.94 6.32 -7.45
N ASN A 189 -7.43 5.69 -6.38
CA ASN A 189 -7.93 4.39 -5.94
C ASN A 189 -9.42 4.44 -5.55
N THR A 190 -9.92 5.53 -4.94
CA THR A 190 -11.36 5.65 -4.64
C THR A 190 -12.21 5.78 -5.90
N ILE A 191 -11.69 6.49 -6.91
CA ILE A 191 -12.35 6.61 -8.22
C ILE A 191 -12.40 5.25 -8.91
N LEU A 192 -11.28 4.53 -8.94
CA LEU A 192 -11.13 3.31 -9.74
C LEU A 192 -11.80 2.08 -9.12
N ARG A 193 -11.97 2.03 -7.80
CA ARG A 193 -12.43 0.82 -7.07
C ARG A 193 -13.68 0.13 -7.63
N PRO A 194 -14.71 0.86 -8.11
CA PRO A 194 -15.89 0.21 -8.68
C PRO A 194 -15.66 -0.50 -10.03
N LEU A 195 -14.52 -0.31 -10.68
CA LEU A 195 -14.22 -0.90 -11.99
C LEU A 195 -13.81 -2.39 -11.90
N THR A 196 -13.35 -2.85 -10.73
CA THR A 196 -12.88 -4.21 -10.52
C THR A 196 -13.82 -4.99 -9.59
N GLY A 197 -13.66 -6.31 -9.56
CA GLY A 197 -14.42 -7.21 -8.71
C GLY A 197 -15.82 -7.56 -9.23
N ASN A 198 -16.10 -7.28 -10.50
CA ASN A 198 -17.39 -7.50 -11.14
C ASN A 198 -17.47 -8.82 -11.93
N ARG A 199 -16.40 -9.63 -11.93
CA ARG A 199 -16.34 -10.92 -12.63
C ARG A 199 -16.92 -12.04 -11.76
N SER A 200 -17.51 -13.07 -12.40
CA SER A 200 -17.98 -14.27 -11.69
C SER A 200 -16.85 -15.07 -11.05
N SER A 201 -15.63 -14.96 -11.57
CA SER A 201 -14.40 -15.56 -11.02
C SER A 201 -13.79 -14.75 -9.87
N PHE A 202 -14.33 -13.55 -9.55
CA PHE A 202 -13.77 -12.72 -8.51
C PHE A 202 -13.97 -13.34 -7.13
N VAL A 203 -12.86 -13.48 -6.41
CA VAL A 203 -12.85 -14.00 -5.04
C VAL A 203 -12.51 -12.88 -4.08
N LYS A 204 -13.43 -12.53 -3.21
CA LYS A 204 -13.27 -11.41 -2.26
C LYS A 204 -12.29 -11.71 -1.14
N ASN A 205 -12.31 -12.92 -0.58
CA ASN A 205 -11.40 -13.35 0.48
C ASN A 205 -11.37 -14.89 0.61
N SER A 206 -10.50 -15.40 1.48
CA SER A 206 -10.32 -16.84 1.69
C SER A 206 -11.55 -17.55 2.25
N LYS A 207 -12.39 -16.87 3.04
CA LYS A 207 -13.62 -17.45 3.58
C LYS A 207 -14.64 -17.66 2.45
N ASP A 208 -14.80 -16.66 1.58
CA ASP A 208 -15.70 -16.73 0.43
C ASP A 208 -15.24 -17.83 -0.53
N PHE A 209 -13.94 -17.89 -0.85
CA PHE A 209 -13.37 -18.98 -1.65
C PHE A 209 -13.69 -20.38 -1.09
N CYS A 210 -13.51 -20.58 0.22
CA CYS A 210 -13.81 -21.84 0.88
C CYS A 210 -15.30 -22.20 0.81
N ASN A 211 -16.19 -21.21 0.75
CA ASN A 211 -17.62 -21.47 0.58
C ASN A 211 -17.93 -21.84 -0.87
N ASP A 212 -17.35 -21.14 -1.84
CA ASP A 212 -17.58 -21.36 -3.26
C ASP A 212 -17.06 -22.73 -3.71
N ILE A 213 -15.83 -23.10 -3.32
CA ILE A 213 -15.21 -24.36 -3.75
C ILE A 213 -15.91 -25.60 -3.18
N ARG A 214 -16.60 -25.47 -2.04
CA ARG A 214 -17.41 -26.58 -1.47
C ARG A 214 -18.64 -26.91 -2.30
N GLN A 215 -19.11 -25.98 -3.13
CA GLN A 215 -20.25 -26.20 -4.01
C GLN A 215 -19.85 -26.88 -5.32
N VAL A 216 -18.55 -27.01 -5.60
CA VAL A 216 -18.06 -27.65 -6.82
C VAL A 216 -18.07 -29.17 -6.64
N SER A 217 -18.87 -29.87 -7.44
CA SER A 217 -18.83 -31.33 -7.53
C SER A 217 -17.70 -31.74 -8.48
N VAL A 218 -16.86 -32.67 -8.03
CA VAL A 218 -15.68 -33.15 -8.79
C VAL A 218 -15.91 -34.61 -9.13
N ALA A 219 -15.93 -34.94 -10.42
CA ALA A 219 -15.99 -36.31 -10.90
C ALA A 219 -14.62 -37.00 -10.78
N THR A 220 -14.61 -38.33 -10.79
CA THR A 220 -13.37 -39.12 -10.71
C THR A 220 -12.46 -38.94 -11.93
N THR A 221 -12.99 -38.43 -13.04
CA THR A 221 -12.27 -38.11 -14.27
C THR A 221 -11.70 -36.69 -14.29
N ASP A 222 -12.11 -35.84 -13.35
CA ASP A 222 -11.70 -34.44 -13.34
C ASP A 222 -10.26 -34.30 -12.83
N ILE A 223 -9.56 -33.32 -13.38
CA ILE A 223 -8.21 -32.96 -12.97
C ILE A 223 -8.19 -31.54 -12.42
N MET A 224 -7.56 -31.35 -11.26
CA MET A 224 -7.31 -30.03 -10.72
C MET A 224 -5.98 -29.49 -11.27
N VAL A 225 -6.03 -28.30 -11.87
CA VAL A 225 -4.83 -27.60 -12.35
C VAL A 225 -4.72 -26.26 -11.63
N SER A 226 -3.52 -25.96 -11.12
CA SER A 226 -3.22 -24.71 -10.42
C SER A 226 -2.12 -23.94 -11.14
N TYR A 227 -2.37 -22.66 -11.40
CA TYR A 227 -1.42 -21.73 -12.00
C TYR A 227 -1.08 -20.61 -11.01
N ASP A 228 0.19 -20.20 -10.95
CA ASP A 228 0.65 -19.05 -10.15
C ASP A 228 1.29 -18.00 -11.07
N VAL A 229 0.89 -16.73 -10.91
CA VAL A 229 1.45 -15.64 -11.71
C VAL A 229 2.74 -15.15 -11.07
N LYS A 230 3.85 -15.41 -11.75
CA LYS A 230 5.17 -14.96 -11.30
C LYS A 230 5.32 -13.44 -11.42
N ASP A 231 5.70 -12.81 -10.31
CA ASP A 231 6.11 -11.40 -10.22
C ASP A 231 5.08 -10.41 -10.82
N LEU A 232 3.78 -10.66 -10.60
CA LEU A 232 2.66 -9.93 -11.19
C LEU A 232 2.91 -8.41 -11.29
N PHE A 233 3.14 -7.72 -10.18
CA PHE A 233 3.30 -6.26 -10.18
C PHE A 233 4.42 -5.75 -11.08
N THR A 234 5.56 -6.45 -11.17
CA THR A 234 6.67 -6.01 -12.01
C THR A 234 6.45 -6.34 -13.48
N SER A 235 5.58 -7.31 -13.77
CA SER A 235 5.31 -7.81 -15.11
C SER A 235 4.08 -7.19 -15.78
N ILE A 236 3.30 -6.37 -15.05
CA ILE A 236 2.13 -5.67 -15.62
C ILE A 236 2.56 -4.80 -16.82
N PRO A 237 2.01 -5.02 -18.03
CA PRO A 237 2.29 -4.20 -19.19
C PRO A 237 1.56 -2.86 -19.06
N MET A 238 2.25 -1.86 -18.49
CA MET A 238 1.61 -0.62 -18.05
C MET A 238 0.92 0.14 -19.19
N LYS A 239 1.54 0.20 -20.38
CA LYS A 239 0.94 0.84 -21.56
C LYS A 239 -0.40 0.21 -21.95
N HIS A 240 -0.46 -1.12 -21.97
CA HIS A 240 -1.68 -1.85 -22.31
C HIS A 240 -2.74 -1.68 -21.21
N THR A 241 -2.32 -1.78 -19.94
CA THR A 241 -3.20 -1.62 -18.78
C THR A 241 -3.86 -0.23 -18.75
N LEU A 242 -3.13 0.83 -19.08
CA LEU A 242 -3.68 2.18 -19.18
C LEU A 242 -4.74 2.29 -20.29
N SER A 243 -4.54 1.62 -21.43
CA SER A 243 -5.53 1.58 -22.51
C SER A 243 -6.80 0.82 -22.13
N VAL A 244 -6.66 -0.31 -21.41
CA VAL A 244 -7.81 -1.03 -20.86
C VAL A 244 -8.55 -0.16 -19.84
N LEU A 245 -7.82 0.50 -18.94
CA LEU A 245 -8.39 1.40 -17.94
C LEU A 245 -9.20 2.53 -18.59
N GLU A 246 -8.65 3.19 -19.62
CA GLU A 246 -9.36 4.24 -20.34
C GLU A 246 -10.66 3.73 -20.96
N GLY A 247 -10.64 2.56 -21.59
CA GLY A 247 -11.84 1.93 -22.14
C GLY A 247 -12.91 1.62 -21.08
N LEU A 248 -12.48 1.14 -19.90
CA LEU A 248 -13.40 0.90 -18.77
C LEU A 248 -14.01 2.20 -18.25
N LEU A 249 -13.22 3.26 -18.13
CA LEU A 249 -13.68 4.57 -17.69
C LEU A 249 -14.66 5.22 -18.68
N VAL A 250 -14.43 5.07 -19.98
CA VAL A 250 -15.34 5.56 -21.03
C VAL A 250 -16.69 4.82 -20.97
N ALA A 251 -16.67 3.52 -20.67
CA ALA A 251 -17.89 2.71 -20.56
C ALA A 251 -18.64 2.90 -19.23
N ASP A 252 -18.04 3.57 -18.24
CA ASP A 252 -18.60 3.67 -16.88
C ASP A 252 -19.55 4.87 -16.72
N ALA A 253 -20.84 4.59 -16.82
CA ALA A 253 -21.91 5.57 -16.65
C ALA A 253 -21.96 6.21 -15.24
N THR A 254 -21.29 5.63 -14.23
CA THR A 254 -21.27 6.13 -12.85
C THR A 254 -20.07 7.04 -12.55
N LEU A 255 -19.16 7.25 -13.51
CA LEU A 255 -17.95 8.04 -13.32
C LEU A 255 -18.22 9.46 -12.82
N THR A 256 -19.19 10.14 -13.41
CA THR A 256 -19.57 11.52 -13.05
C THR A 256 -20.11 11.66 -11.63
N LYS A 257 -20.57 10.56 -11.01
CA LYS A 257 -21.01 10.54 -9.61
C LYS A 257 -19.84 10.48 -8.62
N ARG A 258 -18.65 10.06 -9.07
CA ARG A 258 -17.47 9.85 -8.22
C ARG A 258 -16.45 10.97 -8.32
N THR A 259 -16.38 11.64 -9.47
CA THR A 259 -15.35 12.65 -9.73
C THR A 259 -15.75 13.59 -10.87
N ARG A 260 -15.13 14.77 -10.91
CA ARG A 260 -15.23 15.72 -12.04
C ARG A 260 -14.22 15.41 -13.15
N LEU A 261 -13.35 14.44 -12.93
CA LEU A 261 -12.33 14.03 -13.89
C LEU A 261 -12.92 13.13 -14.97
N ASN A 262 -12.55 13.38 -16.23
CA ASN A 262 -12.89 12.53 -17.36
C ASN A 262 -11.88 11.36 -17.49
N PRO A 263 -12.14 10.36 -18.36
CA PRO A 263 -11.24 9.23 -18.58
C PRO A 263 -9.79 9.62 -18.91
N PHE A 264 -9.60 10.69 -19.69
CA PHE A 264 -8.28 11.20 -20.06
C PHE A 264 -7.50 11.72 -18.84
N HIS A 265 -8.12 12.55 -18.00
CA HIS A 265 -7.49 13.09 -16.79
C HIS A 265 -7.06 11.96 -15.85
N ILE A 266 -7.94 11.01 -15.60
CA ILE A 266 -7.67 9.87 -14.69
C ILE A 266 -6.53 9.03 -15.25
N THR A 267 -6.59 8.65 -16.53
CA THR A 267 -5.56 7.82 -17.17
C THR A 267 -4.21 8.53 -17.17
N LYS A 268 -4.19 9.85 -17.40
CA LYS A 268 -2.96 10.65 -17.37
C LYS A 268 -2.37 10.74 -15.96
N LEU A 269 -3.19 10.93 -14.92
CA LEU A 269 -2.74 10.96 -13.53
C LEU A 269 -2.24 9.59 -13.07
N VAL A 270 -2.91 8.50 -13.44
CA VAL A 270 -2.45 7.12 -13.17
C VAL A 270 -1.12 6.86 -13.88
N SER A 271 -0.99 7.25 -15.16
CA SER A 271 0.27 7.15 -15.89
C SER A 271 1.39 7.88 -15.16
N PHE A 272 1.12 9.11 -14.69
CA PHE A 272 2.09 9.90 -13.93
C PHE A 272 2.57 9.15 -12.68
N CYS A 273 1.63 8.61 -11.89
CA CYS A 273 1.97 7.85 -10.69
C CYS A 273 2.81 6.59 -10.97
N MET A 274 2.55 5.90 -12.09
CA MET A 274 3.19 4.62 -12.41
C MET A 274 4.53 4.75 -13.14
N ARG A 275 4.77 5.87 -13.82
CA ARG A 275 5.98 6.08 -14.64
C ARG A 275 6.90 7.12 -14.02
N GLU A 276 6.46 8.36 -13.91
CA GLU A 276 7.23 9.48 -13.37
C GLU A 276 7.38 9.39 -11.85
N GLY A 277 6.32 8.95 -11.15
CA GLY A 277 6.30 8.75 -9.70
C GLY A 277 6.96 7.46 -9.21
N ASN A 278 7.50 6.64 -10.11
CA ASN A 278 8.03 5.31 -9.80
C ASN A 278 9.55 5.35 -9.63
N TYR A 279 9.97 6.05 -8.59
CA TYR A 279 11.35 6.18 -8.16
C TYR A 279 11.47 5.88 -6.67
N PHE A 280 12.67 5.53 -6.23
CA PHE A 280 12.96 5.25 -4.83
C PHE A 280 14.45 5.35 -4.52
N ARG A 281 14.75 5.49 -3.23
CA ARG A 281 16.07 5.39 -2.64
C ARG A 281 16.32 3.98 -2.09
N CYS A 282 17.52 3.47 -2.26
CA CYS A 282 17.99 2.23 -1.64
C CYS A 282 19.50 2.30 -1.42
N GLN A 283 20.00 2.02 -0.21
CA GLN A 283 21.42 2.07 0.14
C GLN A 283 22.12 3.37 -0.34
N GLU A 284 21.52 4.53 -0.06
CA GLU A 284 22.01 5.86 -0.48
C GLU A 284 22.10 6.10 -2.00
N ARG A 285 21.55 5.20 -2.81
CA ARG A 285 21.44 5.34 -4.26
C ARG A 285 19.99 5.52 -4.66
N PHE A 286 19.79 6.15 -5.81
CA PHE A 286 18.47 6.41 -6.36
C PHE A 286 18.22 5.55 -7.60
N PHE A 287 16.99 5.08 -7.74
CA PHE A 287 16.55 4.26 -8.85
C PHE A 287 15.18 4.70 -9.34
N SER A 288 14.90 4.45 -10.61
CA SER A 288 13.57 4.49 -11.19
C SER A 288 13.22 3.14 -11.83
N LYS A 289 11.94 2.89 -12.01
CA LYS A 289 11.44 1.67 -12.65
C LYS A 289 10.68 2.04 -13.91
N THR A 290 11.02 1.40 -15.03
CA THR A 290 10.43 1.77 -16.33
C THR A 290 9.17 1.00 -16.69
N ASN A 291 8.85 -0.09 -15.99
CA ASN A 291 7.66 -0.87 -16.26
C ASN A 291 7.11 -1.55 -14.99
N GLY A 292 5.84 -1.95 -15.06
CA GLY A 292 5.10 -2.55 -13.96
C GLY A 292 4.70 -1.54 -12.88
N ALA A 293 3.85 -2.01 -11.96
CA ALA A 293 3.38 -1.24 -10.82
C ALA A 293 4.37 -1.36 -9.64
N PRO A 294 4.65 -0.28 -8.89
CA PRO A 294 5.52 -0.34 -7.71
C PRO A 294 4.81 -1.06 -6.56
N MET A 295 5.45 -2.10 -6.02
CA MET A 295 4.92 -2.80 -4.84
C MET A 295 4.96 -1.85 -3.64
N GLY A 296 3.79 -1.44 -3.14
CA GLY A 296 3.64 -0.48 -2.04
C GLY A 296 2.88 0.80 -2.40
N SER A 297 2.62 1.05 -3.69
CA SER A 297 1.67 2.10 -4.09
C SER A 297 0.22 1.67 -3.86
N PRO A 298 -0.66 2.56 -3.35
CA PRO A 298 -2.10 2.30 -3.25
C PRO A 298 -2.79 1.91 -4.57
N LEU A 299 -2.23 2.33 -5.71
CA LEU A 299 -2.80 2.04 -7.03
C LEU A 299 -2.37 0.69 -7.62
N SER A 300 -1.27 0.13 -7.13
CA SER A 300 -0.73 -1.10 -7.74
C SER A 300 -1.71 -2.28 -7.69
N PRO A 301 -2.41 -2.55 -6.57
CA PRO A 301 -3.39 -3.65 -6.51
C PRO A 301 -4.49 -3.51 -7.56
N ILE A 302 -5.12 -2.35 -7.66
CA ILE A 302 -6.25 -2.15 -8.57
C ILE A 302 -5.84 -2.22 -10.05
N LEU A 303 -4.64 -1.72 -10.39
CA LEU A 303 -4.12 -1.87 -11.76
C LEU A 303 -3.79 -3.33 -12.09
N ALA A 304 -3.34 -4.11 -11.11
CA ALA A 304 -3.13 -5.54 -11.28
C ALA A 304 -4.47 -6.26 -11.51
N GLU A 305 -5.51 -5.92 -10.74
CA GLU A 305 -6.86 -6.46 -10.93
C GLU A 305 -7.43 -6.11 -12.32
N ILE A 306 -7.37 -4.84 -12.74
CA ILE A 306 -7.81 -4.42 -14.08
C ILE A 306 -7.12 -5.24 -15.18
N PHE A 307 -5.79 -5.39 -15.09
CA PHE A 307 -5.05 -6.17 -16.07
C PHE A 307 -5.45 -7.65 -16.05
N MET A 308 -5.53 -8.26 -14.86
CA MET A 308 -5.84 -9.68 -14.71
C MET A 308 -7.26 -10.02 -15.14
N GLU A 309 -8.25 -9.19 -14.82
CA GLU A 309 -9.63 -9.39 -15.28
C GLU A 309 -9.77 -9.25 -16.80
N HIS A 310 -9.00 -8.35 -17.41
CA HIS A 310 -8.95 -8.23 -18.87
C HIS A 310 -8.25 -9.44 -19.50
N PHE A 311 -7.12 -9.86 -18.91
CA PHE A 311 -6.37 -11.03 -19.36
C PHE A 311 -7.23 -12.29 -19.30
N GLU A 312 -7.93 -12.51 -18.19
CA GLU A 312 -8.89 -13.58 -18.01
C GLU A 312 -10.00 -13.52 -19.06
N LYS A 313 -10.69 -12.38 -19.22
CA LYS A 313 -11.75 -12.23 -20.24
C LYS A 313 -11.29 -12.61 -21.64
N LYS A 314 -10.04 -12.29 -21.99
CA LYS A 314 -9.50 -12.53 -23.33
C LYS A 314 -9.09 -14.00 -23.56
N HIS A 315 -8.72 -14.73 -22.52
CA HIS A 315 -8.14 -16.09 -22.64
C HIS A 315 -8.99 -17.18 -21.98
N SER A 316 -10.03 -16.84 -21.22
CA SER A 316 -10.97 -17.81 -20.67
C SER A 316 -11.84 -18.40 -21.78
N THR A 317 -11.77 -19.71 -21.95
CA THR A 317 -12.63 -20.48 -22.86
C THR A 317 -14.09 -20.48 -22.37
N PRO A 318 -15.09 -20.44 -23.28
CA PRO A 318 -16.53 -20.45 -22.92
C PRO A 318 -17.02 -21.68 -22.11
N HIS A 319 -16.19 -22.73 -21.95
CA HIS A 319 -16.61 -24.05 -21.47
C HIS A 319 -16.10 -24.46 -20.09
N LEU A 320 -15.41 -23.59 -19.34
CA LEU A 320 -15.10 -23.90 -17.94
C LEU A 320 -16.36 -23.67 -17.08
N PRO A 321 -16.78 -24.63 -16.23
CA PRO A 321 -17.88 -24.41 -15.30
C PRO A 321 -17.54 -23.20 -14.43
N GLN A 322 -18.29 -22.12 -14.63
CA GLN A 322 -18.15 -20.92 -13.82
C GLN A 322 -18.68 -21.24 -12.42
N LEU A 323 -18.02 -20.69 -11.40
CA LEU A 323 -18.53 -20.76 -10.03
C LEU A 323 -19.98 -20.23 -10.01
N PRO A 324 -20.91 -20.92 -9.33
CA PRO A 324 -22.31 -20.53 -9.33
C PRO A 324 -22.45 -19.08 -8.82
N GLN A 325 -23.23 -18.26 -9.55
CA GLN A 325 -23.50 -16.89 -9.15
C GLN A 325 -24.29 -16.88 -7.84
N GLY A 326 -23.71 -16.26 -6.81
CA GLY A 326 -24.42 -15.90 -5.59
C GLY A 326 -25.46 -14.84 -5.90
N PHE A 327 -26.73 -15.16 -5.66
CA PHE A 327 -27.87 -14.28 -5.86
C PHE A 327 -27.69 -12.91 -5.21
N SER A 328 -27.91 -11.88 -6.01
CA SER A 328 -28.30 -10.55 -5.58
C SER A 328 -29.55 -10.66 -4.71
N ASN A 329 -29.43 -10.37 -3.41
CA ASN A 329 -30.55 -9.92 -2.59
C ASN A 329 -30.15 -8.49 -2.13
N GLY A 330 -30.85 -7.42 -2.48
CA GLY A 330 -32.29 -7.32 -2.61
C GLY A 330 -32.94 -7.17 -1.24
N MET A 331 -32.51 -6.16 -0.46
CA MET A 331 -33.32 -5.21 0.31
C MET A 331 -32.41 -4.16 0.97
#